data_AF-A0AAE9F4D8-F1
#
_entry.id   AF-A0AAE9F4D8-F1
#
_cell.length_a   1.000
_cell.length_b   1.000
_cell.length_c   1.000
_cell.angle_alpha   90.00
_cell.angle_beta   90.00
_cell.angle_gamma   90.00
#
_symmetry.space_group_name_H-M   'P 1'
#
loop_
_entity.id
_entity.type
_entity.pdbx_description
1 polymer ?
#
loop_
_entity_poly.entity_id
_entity_poly.type
_entity_poly.pdbx_seq_one_letter_code
_entity_poly.pdbx_strand_id
1 'polypeptide(L)'
;MATLKYYLGFVLFSSGMFAILLNIIIIIPVFHLAFVKKTSTVYIIAFFNIVSDFGQLLTTGIFFGGSVMANHYILTEDPNDRLSKGSVIMATVFMAAWYLESWIQIVMSVNRYVVIKMNQHYIFTYRTTMILFFFLVPIPCISAYVMEYVLPCCVFIIDHEAMSYVLARIEGEIPYTNYMIIAHGITSLVVSVFCYGAIFQKIREASSSMGSITSNSRQKQDIKYLIQFLLISLFFVMSWMLFEICPRVVPKSTPEWSICIAFLVVLNCSSNAFIYLTANKEVQKSLKTMYYPTKTTTSVTPAHAPNMELF
;
A
#
# COMPACT_ATOMS: atom_id res chain seq x y z
N MET A 1 -19.32 23.02 16.51
CA MET A 1 -19.18 22.10 15.36
C MET A 1 -17.99 22.49 14.47
N ALA A 2 -17.90 23.73 13.98
CA ALA A 2 -16.77 24.20 13.14
C ALA A 2 -15.38 24.00 13.76
N THR A 3 -15.23 24.25 15.07
CA THR A 3 -13.94 24.10 15.77
C THR A 3 -13.46 22.64 15.86
N LEU A 4 -14.36 21.69 16.14
CA LEU A 4 -14.03 20.26 16.19
C LEU A 4 -13.64 19.74 14.80
N LYS A 5 -14.41 20.12 13.78
CA LYS A 5 -14.14 19.80 12.38
C LYS A 5 -12.75 20.26 11.96
N TYR A 6 -12.39 21.50 12.28
CA TYR A 6 -11.05 22.03 12.02
C TYR A 6 -9.94 21.18 12.66
N TYR A 7 -10.05 20.85 13.95
CA TYR A 7 -9.03 20.05 14.64
C TYR A 7 -8.91 18.64 14.08
N LEU A 8 -10.04 17.99 13.77
CA LEU A 8 -10.05 16.67 13.15
C LEU A 8 -9.37 16.70 11.77
N GLY A 9 -9.68 17.70 10.95
CA GLY A 9 -9.02 17.94 9.67
C GLY A 9 -7.52 18.20 9.84
N PHE A 10 -7.11 19.01 10.83
CA PHE A 10 -5.71 19.33 11.09
C PHE A 10 -4.90 18.09 11.47
N VAL A 11 -5.45 17.23 12.33
CA VAL A 11 -4.80 15.98 12.73
C VAL A 11 -4.74 15.00 11.54
N LEU A 12 -5.80 14.92 10.73
CA LEU A 12 -5.82 14.10 9.52
C LEU A 12 -4.78 14.58 8.49
N PHE A 13 -4.72 15.88 8.24
CA PHE A 13 -3.74 16.49 7.36
C PHE A 13 -2.32 16.24 7.85
N SER A 14 -2.04 16.50 9.13
CA SER A 14 -0.72 16.33 9.72
C SER A 14 -0.25 14.87 9.70
N SER A 15 -1.15 13.92 10.01
CA SER A 15 -0.85 12.49 9.95
C SER A 15 -0.65 12.00 8.52
N GLY A 16 -1.45 12.48 7.56
CA GLY A 16 -1.27 12.22 6.14
C GLY A 16 0.09 12.73 5.63
N MET A 17 0.47 13.97 5.97
CA MET A 17 1.77 14.54 5.62
C MET A 17 2.93 13.74 6.22
N PHE A 18 2.81 13.32 7.47
CA PHE A 18 3.80 12.44 8.10
C PHE A 18 3.92 11.10 7.35
N ALA A 19 2.80 10.46 7.00
CA ALA A 19 2.80 9.21 6.23
C ALA A 19 3.38 9.38 4.82
N ILE A 20 3.14 10.51 4.15
CA ILE A 20 3.77 10.86 2.86
C ILE A 20 5.29 10.92 3.01
N LEU A 21 5.80 11.59 4.04
CA LEU A 21 7.24 11.68 4.30
C LEU A 21 7.85 10.29 4.53
N LEU A 22 7.19 9.43 5.31
CA LEU A 22 7.64 8.04 5.50
C LEU A 22 7.74 7.29 4.17
N ASN A 23 6.73 7.41 3.30
CA ASN A 23 6.70 6.77 2.00
C ASN A 23 7.80 7.31 1.05
N ILE A 24 8.08 8.61 1.08
CA ILE A 24 9.20 9.22 0.33
C ILE A 24 10.55 8.70 0.82
N ILE A 25 10.74 8.54 2.13
CA ILE A 25 12.01 8.02 2.68
C ILE A 25 12.29 6.60 2.18
N ILE A 26 11.26 5.75 2.10
CA ILE A 26 11.44 4.35 1.72
C ILE A 26 11.39 4.09 0.21
N ILE A 27 10.79 4.97 -0.59
CA ILE A 27 10.65 4.70 -2.03
C ILE A 27 12.03 4.61 -2.69
N ILE A 28 12.99 5.44 -2.24
CA ILE A 28 14.36 5.46 -2.76
C ILE A 28 15.10 4.13 -2.52
N PRO A 29 15.26 3.63 -1.27
CA PRO A 29 15.93 2.35 -1.04
C PRO A 29 15.16 1.17 -1.66
N VAL A 30 13.83 1.19 -1.66
CA VAL A 30 13.03 0.13 -2.29
C VAL A 30 13.22 0.12 -3.80
N PHE A 31 13.21 1.28 -4.45
CA PHE A 31 13.50 1.41 -5.88
C PHE A 31 14.90 0.89 -6.20
N HIS A 32 15.90 1.27 -5.42
CA HIS A 32 17.27 0.80 -5.61
C HIS A 32 17.39 -0.73 -5.45
N LEU A 33 16.71 -1.32 -4.46
CA LEU A 33 16.69 -2.77 -4.27
C LEU A 33 15.92 -3.50 -5.39
N ALA A 34 14.81 -2.93 -5.84
CA ALA A 34 13.94 -3.49 -6.87
C ALA A 34 14.58 -3.44 -8.25
N PHE A 35 15.02 -2.26 -8.71
CA PHE A 35 15.34 -2.02 -10.12
C PHE A 35 16.83 -1.95 -10.42
N VAL A 36 17.65 -1.50 -9.44
CA VAL A 36 19.10 -1.39 -9.62
C VAL A 36 19.79 -2.69 -9.21
N LYS A 37 19.62 -3.11 -7.95
CA LYS A 37 20.24 -4.35 -7.45
C LYS A 37 19.47 -5.60 -7.82
N LYS A 38 18.15 -5.49 -8.05
CA LYS A 38 17.25 -6.60 -8.41
C LYS A 38 17.36 -7.78 -7.43
N THR A 39 17.45 -7.49 -6.14
CA THR A 39 17.74 -8.49 -5.09
C THR A 39 16.62 -9.50 -4.90
N SER A 40 15.36 -9.06 -5.00
CA SER A 40 14.17 -9.88 -4.82
C SER A 40 12.97 -9.26 -5.52
N THR A 41 12.08 -10.10 -6.04
CA THR A 41 10.80 -9.66 -6.65
C THR A 41 9.86 -9.03 -5.63
N VAL A 42 10.05 -9.32 -4.33
CA VAL A 42 9.33 -8.70 -3.22
C VAL A 42 9.46 -7.18 -3.25
N TYR A 43 10.61 -6.63 -3.67
CA TYR A 43 10.80 -5.17 -3.74
C TYR A 43 10.08 -4.53 -4.93
N ILE A 44 9.81 -5.27 -6.01
CA ILE A 44 8.94 -4.78 -7.08
C ILE A 44 7.51 -4.65 -6.55
N ILE A 45 7.02 -5.68 -5.85
CA ILE A 45 5.68 -5.66 -5.23
C ILE A 45 5.58 -4.51 -4.22
N ALA A 46 6.60 -4.36 -3.36
CA ALA A 46 6.71 -3.28 -2.40
C ALA A 46 6.69 -1.90 -3.05
N PHE A 47 7.40 -1.72 -4.17
CA PHE A 47 7.43 -0.45 -4.89
C PHE A 47 6.03 -0.04 -5.36
N PHE A 48 5.29 -0.94 -6.01
CA PHE A 48 3.93 -0.62 -6.45
C PHE A 48 2.98 -0.40 -5.28
N ASN A 49 3.19 -1.08 -4.15
CA ASN A 49 2.42 -0.85 -2.93
C ASN A 49 2.63 0.58 -2.37
N ILE A 50 3.88 1.07 -2.40
CA ILE A 50 4.21 2.45 -2.01
C ILE A 50 3.59 3.46 -2.99
N VAL A 51 3.53 3.12 -4.27
CA VAL A 51 2.86 3.97 -5.29
C VAL A 51 1.35 4.08 -5.01
N SER A 52 0.67 2.97 -4.67
CA SER A 52 -0.74 3.04 -4.24
C SER A 52 -0.90 3.83 -2.94
N ASP A 53 -0.02 3.63 -1.96
CA ASP A 53 -0.05 4.38 -0.70
C ASP A 53 0.05 5.89 -0.95
N PHE A 54 0.93 6.30 -1.87
CA PHE A 54 1.10 7.70 -2.23
C PHE A 54 -0.19 8.32 -2.81
N GLY A 55 -0.86 7.62 -3.73
CA GLY A 55 -2.13 8.10 -4.31
C GLY A 55 -3.23 8.26 -3.26
N GLN A 56 -3.36 7.31 -2.34
CA GLN A 56 -4.33 7.36 -1.24
C GLN A 56 -3.99 8.46 -0.23
N LEU A 57 -2.71 8.68 0.09
CA LEU A 57 -2.28 9.70 1.03
C LEU A 57 -2.38 11.12 0.47
N LEU A 58 -2.14 11.33 -0.82
CA LEU A 58 -2.36 12.63 -1.47
C LEU A 58 -3.83 13.04 -1.39
N THR A 59 -4.74 12.10 -1.64
CA THR A 59 -6.18 12.36 -1.65
C THR A 59 -6.76 12.43 -0.23
N THR A 60 -6.35 11.54 0.67
CA THR A 60 -6.87 11.48 2.06
C THR A 60 -6.18 12.48 3.00
N GLY A 61 -4.86 12.62 2.92
CA GLY A 61 -4.11 13.53 3.78
C GLY A 61 -4.27 14.97 3.34
N ILE A 62 -3.95 15.26 2.07
CA ILE A 62 -3.90 16.64 1.57
C ILE A 62 -5.30 17.12 1.20
N PHE A 63 -5.96 16.47 0.22
CA PHE A 63 -7.25 16.94 -0.28
C PHE A 63 -8.35 16.83 0.78
N PHE A 64 -8.54 15.66 1.38
CA PHE A 64 -9.60 15.46 2.34
C PHE A 64 -9.33 16.17 3.66
N GLY A 65 -8.16 15.95 4.28
CA GLY A 65 -7.76 16.65 5.49
C GLY A 65 -7.80 18.18 5.33
N GLY A 66 -7.29 18.70 4.21
CA GLY A 66 -7.36 20.11 3.87
C GLY A 66 -8.79 20.62 3.67
N SER A 67 -9.65 19.90 2.97
CA SER A 67 -11.06 20.28 2.77
C SER A 67 -11.86 20.29 4.07
N VAL A 68 -11.57 19.35 4.98
CA VAL A 68 -12.16 19.32 6.32
C VAL A 68 -11.73 20.53 7.15
N MET A 69 -10.44 20.90 7.12
CA MET A 69 -9.93 22.10 7.79
C MET A 69 -10.53 23.39 7.22
N ALA A 70 -10.58 23.49 5.89
CA ALA A 70 -11.04 24.68 5.19
C ALA A 70 -12.57 24.83 5.20
N ASN A 71 -13.28 23.74 5.54
CA ASN A 71 -14.73 23.63 5.50
C ASN A 71 -15.33 23.91 4.11
N HIS A 72 -14.59 23.58 3.06
CA HIS A 72 -14.99 23.60 1.65
C HIS A 72 -14.06 22.68 0.87
N TYR A 73 -14.44 22.27 -0.33
CA TYR A 73 -13.59 21.47 -1.21
C TYR A 73 -12.39 22.30 -1.69
N ILE A 74 -11.17 21.83 -1.40
CA ILE A 74 -9.95 22.47 -1.92
C ILE A 74 -9.57 21.87 -3.28
N LEU A 75 -8.73 22.54 -4.07
CA LEU A 75 -8.26 22.04 -5.38
C LEU A 75 -9.41 21.75 -6.38
N THR A 76 -10.51 22.49 -6.28
CA THR A 76 -11.63 22.40 -7.22
C THR A 76 -12.08 23.78 -7.72
N GLU A 77 -12.80 23.78 -8.84
CA GLU A 77 -13.35 24.97 -9.50
C GLU A 77 -14.50 25.59 -8.69
N ASP A 78 -15.34 24.76 -8.07
CA ASP A 78 -16.44 25.18 -7.20
C ASP A 78 -16.26 24.58 -5.79
N PRO A 79 -15.80 25.40 -4.81
CA PRO A 79 -15.54 24.96 -3.45
C PRO A 79 -16.74 24.42 -2.68
N ASN A 80 -17.98 24.69 -3.14
CA ASN A 80 -19.20 24.25 -2.46
C ASN A 80 -19.90 23.10 -3.18
N ASP A 81 -19.47 22.76 -4.39
CA ASP A 81 -20.01 21.63 -5.14
C ASP A 81 -19.16 20.37 -4.95
N ARG A 82 -19.74 19.38 -4.29
CA ARG A 82 -19.11 18.08 -4.05
C ARG A 82 -18.93 17.23 -5.31
N LEU A 83 -19.68 17.52 -6.38
CA LEU A 83 -19.57 16.86 -7.68
C LEU A 83 -18.75 17.68 -8.68
N SER A 84 -18.10 18.75 -8.22
CA SER A 84 -17.17 19.52 -9.03
C SER A 84 -16.05 18.63 -9.57
N LYS A 85 -15.55 18.96 -10.77
CA LYS A 85 -14.57 18.13 -11.49
C LYS A 85 -13.34 17.80 -10.66
N GLY A 86 -12.84 18.76 -9.86
CA GLY A 86 -11.69 18.54 -8.99
C GLY A 86 -11.94 17.45 -7.94
N SER A 87 -13.11 17.49 -7.29
CA SER A 87 -13.50 16.50 -6.27
C SER A 87 -13.64 15.09 -6.86
N VAL A 88 -14.27 14.97 -8.03
CA VAL A 88 -14.43 13.70 -8.77
C VAL A 88 -13.08 13.15 -9.24
N ILE A 89 -12.16 14.01 -9.70
CA ILE A 89 -10.81 13.59 -10.09
C ILE A 89 -10.04 13.07 -8.87
N MET A 90 -10.08 13.77 -7.73
CA MET A 90 -9.39 13.33 -6.51
C MET A 90 -9.97 12.01 -5.97
N ALA A 91 -11.28 11.84 -6.05
CA ALA A 91 -11.94 10.57 -5.79
C ALA A 91 -11.50 9.45 -6.75
N THR A 92 -11.39 9.74 -8.05
CA THR A 92 -10.89 8.79 -9.06
C THR A 92 -9.47 8.32 -8.71
N VAL A 93 -8.58 9.25 -8.34
CA VAL A 93 -7.19 8.95 -7.95
C VAL A 93 -7.17 8.05 -6.71
N PHE A 94 -8.00 8.37 -5.71
CA PHE A 94 -8.14 7.53 -4.51
C PHE A 94 -8.57 6.11 -4.89
N MET A 95 -9.62 5.97 -5.71
CA MET A 95 -10.16 4.67 -6.09
C MET A 95 -9.20 3.85 -6.97
N ALA A 96 -8.48 4.49 -7.89
CA ALA A 96 -7.44 3.82 -8.66
C ALA A 96 -6.34 3.25 -7.75
N ALA A 97 -5.91 4.05 -6.77
CA ALA A 97 -4.90 3.64 -5.79
C ALA A 97 -5.41 2.55 -4.84
N TRP A 98 -6.67 2.64 -4.39
CA TRP A 98 -7.32 1.64 -3.54
C TRP A 98 -7.48 0.28 -4.25
N TYR A 99 -7.91 0.30 -5.51
CA TYR A 99 -7.99 -0.90 -6.34
C TYR A 99 -6.61 -1.48 -6.63
N LEU A 100 -5.60 -0.64 -6.89
CA LEU A 100 -4.24 -1.10 -7.09
C LEU A 100 -3.72 -1.82 -5.84
N GLU A 101 -3.94 -1.26 -4.65
CA GLU A 101 -3.60 -1.93 -3.39
C GLU A 101 -4.35 -3.26 -3.25
N SER A 102 -5.66 -3.29 -3.52
CA SER A 102 -6.47 -4.51 -3.45
C SER A 102 -5.89 -5.66 -4.29
N TRP A 103 -5.43 -5.36 -5.50
CA TRP A 103 -4.76 -6.32 -6.38
C TRP A 103 -3.34 -6.66 -5.93
N ILE A 104 -2.60 -5.71 -5.37
CA ILE A 104 -1.27 -5.96 -4.80
C ILE A 104 -1.34 -6.93 -3.62
N GLN A 105 -2.38 -6.85 -2.77
CA GLN A 105 -2.62 -7.80 -1.67
C GLN A 105 -2.77 -9.25 -2.19
N ILE A 106 -3.46 -9.42 -3.32
CA ILE A 106 -3.57 -10.72 -4.01
C ILE A 106 -2.18 -11.18 -4.48
N VAL A 107 -1.42 -10.30 -5.14
CA VAL A 107 -0.07 -10.65 -5.62
C VAL A 107 0.87 -10.99 -4.46
N MET A 108 0.82 -10.25 -3.35
CA MET A 108 1.62 -10.50 -2.14
C MET A 108 1.32 -11.88 -1.56
N SER A 109 0.05 -12.21 -1.36
CA SER A 109 -0.37 -13.49 -0.78
C SER A 109 -0.05 -14.68 -1.70
N VAL A 110 -0.35 -14.57 -3.00
CA VAL A 110 -0.03 -15.60 -4.01
C VAL A 110 1.49 -15.78 -4.14
N ASN A 111 2.26 -14.69 -4.15
CA ASN A 111 3.72 -14.77 -4.20
C ASN A 111 4.30 -15.57 -3.04
N ARG A 112 3.86 -15.29 -1.80
CA ARG A 112 4.30 -16.05 -0.62
C ARG A 112 3.81 -17.50 -0.66
N TYR A 113 2.61 -17.74 -1.16
CA TYR A 113 2.06 -19.09 -1.32
C TYR A 113 2.91 -19.93 -2.30
N VAL A 114 3.19 -19.41 -3.49
CA VAL A 114 3.98 -20.12 -4.50
C VAL A 114 5.41 -20.38 -4.02
N VAL A 115 6.03 -19.38 -3.39
CA VAL A 115 7.40 -19.49 -2.87
C VAL A 115 7.50 -20.46 -1.69
N ILE A 116 6.59 -20.37 -0.71
CA ILE A 116 6.69 -21.14 0.55
C ILE A 116 5.94 -22.46 0.47
N LYS A 117 4.66 -22.47 0.04
CA LYS A 117 3.84 -23.69 -0.02
C LYS A 117 4.27 -24.58 -1.19
N MET A 118 4.36 -24.04 -2.39
CA MET A 118 4.68 -24.82 -3.60
C MET A 118 6.18 -25.02 -3.83
N ASN A 119 7.05 -24.24 -3.17
CA ASN A 119 8.50 -24.26 -3.38
C ASN A 119 8.91 -23.95 -4.84
N GLN A 120 8.11 -23.14 -5.55
CA GLN A 120 8.30 -22.83 -6.97
C GLN A 120 8.84 -21.41 -7.18
N HIS A 121 10.10 -21.20 -6.80
CA HIS A 121 10.76 -19.89 -6.91
C HIS A 121 10.89 -19.34 -8.34
N TYR A 122 10.78 -20.19 -9.36
CA TYR A 122 10.95 -19.82 -10.76
C TYR A 122 9.72 -19.16 -11.39
N ILE A 123 8.55 -19.20 -10.74
CA ILE A 123 7.34 -18.55 -11.26
C ILE A 123 7.47 -17.03 -11.10
N PHE A 124 7.82 -16.58 -9.91
CA PHE A 124 8.04 -15.17 -9.60
C PHE A 124 9.51 -14.77 -9.83
N THR A 125 9.90 -14.63 -11.09
CA THR A 125 11.16 -13.98 -11.48
C THR A 125 10.99 -12.48 -11.64
N TYR A 126 12.11 -11.74 -11.71
CA TYR A 126 12.09 -10.30 -12.01
C TYR A 126 11.28 -10.00 -13.27
N ARG A 127 11.56 -10.73 -14.37
CA ARG A 127 10.88 -10.53 -15.66
C ARG A 127 9.39 -10.83 -15.56
N THR A 128 9.01 -11.97 -14.99
CA THR A 128 7.60 -12.36 -14.87
C THR A 128 6.83 -11.38 -13.98
N THR A 129 7.44 -10.93 -12.89
CA THR A 129 6.81 -9.96 -11.96
C THR A 129 6.63 -8.60 -12.63
N MET A 130 7.61 -8.13 -13.40
CA MET A 130 7.46 -6.88 -14.16
C MET A 130 6.36 -6.98 -15.22
N ILE A 131 6.28 -8.09 -15.95
CA ILE A 131 5.20 -8.33 -16.93
C ILE A 131 3.84 -8.36 -16.23
N LEU A 132 3.75 -9.05 -15.09
CA LEU A 132 2.54 -9.07 -14.27
C LEU A 132 2.08 -7.64 -13.92
N PHE A 133 2.98 -6.80 -13.38
CA PHE A 133 2.63 -5.43 -13.01
C PHE A 133 2.33 -4.53 -14.20
N PHE A 134 2.97 -4.75 -15.35
CA PHE A 134 2.67 -4.02 -16.59
C PHE A 134 1.19 -4.20 -17.00
N PHE A 135 0.65 -5.40 -16.87
CA PHE A 135 -0.78 -5.66 -17.15
C PHE A 135 -1.70 -5.38 -15.97
N LEU A 136 -1.20 -5.53 -14.74
CA LEU A 136 -2.00 -5.35 -13.53
C LEU A 136 -2.29 -3.87 -13.27
N VAL A 137 -1.34 -2.96 -13.44
CA VAL A 137 -1.53 -1.52 -13.12
C VAL A 137 -2.65 -0.85 -13.93
N PRO A 138 -2.81 -1.11 -15.25
CA PRO A 138 -3.93 -0.53 -16.01
C PRO A 138 -5.31 -0.96 -15.51
N ILE A 139 -5.47 -2.17 -14.96
CA ILE A 139 -6.78 -2.72 -14.56
C ILE A 139 -7.44 -1.84 -13.47
N PRO A 140 -6.81 -1.55 -12.31
CA PRO A 140 -7.32 -0.61 -11.31
C PRO A 140 -7.67 0.78 -11.87
N CYS A 141 -6.82 1.33 -12.73
CA CYS A 141 -7.04 2.66 -13.31
C CYS A 141 -8.27 2.68 -14.21
N ILE A 142 -8.43 1.65 -15.06
CA ILE A 142 -9.61 1.49 -15.92
C ILE A 142 -10.85 1.24 -15.06
N SER A 143 -10.76 0.38 -14.04
CA SER A 143 -11.87 0.11 -13.11
C SER A 143 -12.33 1.40 -12.40
N ALA A 144 -11.40 2.22 -11.92
CA ALA A 144 -11.73 3.50 -11.29
C ALA A 144 -12.36 4.49 -12.28
N TYR A 145 -11.83 4.57 -13.51
CA TYR A 145 -12.42 5.40 -14.56
C TYR A 145 -13.83 4.97 -14.93
N VAL A 146 -14.05 3.68 -15.17
CA VAL A 146 -15.38 3.13 -15.49
C VAL A 146 -16.36 3.40 -14.35
N MET A 147 -15.90 3.17 -13.12
CA MET A 147 -16.69 3.40 -11.93
C MET A 147 -17.16 4.85 -11.79
N GLU A 148 -16.28 5.80 -12.08
CA GLU A 148 -16.55 7.22 -11.80
C GLU A 148 -17.24 7.94 -12.97
N TYR A 149 -16.95 7.57 -14.22
CA TYR A 149 -17.38 8.33 -15.41
C TYR A 149 -18.30 7.56 -16.37
N VAL A 150 -18.39 6.23 -16.28
CA VAL A 150 -19.11 5.41 -17.26
C VAL A 150 -20.38 4.82 -16.66
N LEU A 151 -20.34 4.37 -15.41
CA LEU A 151 -21.50 3.74 -14.78
C LEU A 151 -22.56 4.78 -14.38
N PRO A 152 -23.87 4.48 -14.57
CA PRO A 152 -24.96 5.43 -14.35
C PRO A 152 -25.17 5.78 -12.87
N CYS A 153 -24.80 4.88 -11.95
CA CYS A 153 -24.66 5.15 -10.53
C CYS A 153 -23.55 4.25 -9.97
N CYS A 154 -22.79 4.68 -8.98
CA CYS A 154 -22.88 5.93 -8.22
C CYS A 154 -21.51 6.59 -8.17
N VAL A 155 -21.46 7.91 -8.15
CA VAL A 155 -20.18 8.64 -8.10
C VAL A 155 -19.60 8.52 -6.70
N PHE A 156 -18.35 8.10 -6.59
CA PHE A 156 -17.67 8.04 -5.30
C PHE A 156 -17.05 9.40 -5.01
N ILE A 157 -17.35 9.99 -3.86
CA ILE A 157 -16.81 11.30 -3.50
C ILE A 157 -16.21 11.27 -2.10
N ILE A 158 -15.20 12.09 -1.92
CA ILE A 158 -14.55 12.33 -0.65
C ILE A 158 -15.19 13.59 -0.06
N ASP A 159 -16.13 13.43 0.86
CA ASP A 159 -17.05 14.48 1.29
C ASP A 159 -16.65 15.03 2.66
N HIS A 160 -16.27 16.32 2.69
CA HIS A 160 -15.89 17.01 3.93
C HIS A 160 -17.07 17.32 4.85
N GLU A 161 -18.30 17.37 4.34
CA GLU A 161 -19.51 17.55 5.16
C GLU A 161 -19.89 16.25 5.86
N ALA A 162 -19.86 15.14 5.12
CA ALA A 162 -20.08 13.80 5.67
C ALA A 162 -18.90 13.29 6.51
N MET A 163 -17.76 13.99 6.47
CA MET A 163 -16.50 13.60 7.12
C MET A 163 -16.10 12.18 6.75
N SER A 164 -16.36 11.79 5.50
CA SER A 164 -16.16 10.42 5.03
C SER A 164 -16.12 10.30 3.52
N TYR A 165 -15.98 9.07 3.07
CA TYR A 165 -16.14 8.69 1.68
C TYR A 165 -17.58 8.26 1.46
N VAL A 166 -18.25 8.87 0.48
CA VAL A 166 -19.68 8.61 0.23
C VAL A 166 -19.91 8.26 -1.23
N LEU A 167 -20.90 7.39 -1.45
CA LEU A 167 -21.43 7.14 -2.77
C LEU A 167 -22.61 8.07 -2.99
N ALA A 168 -22.48 9.02 -3.90
CA ALA A 168 -23.57 9.88 -4.33
C ALA A 168 -24.61 9.04 -5.10
N ARG A 169 -25.54 8.44 -4.35
CA ARG A 169 -26.57 7.56 -4.89
C ARG A 169 -27.66 8.37 -5.59
N ILE A 170 -28.13 7.82 -6.70
CA ILE A 170 -29.32 8.26 -7.42
C ILE A 170 -30.44 7.29 -7.03
N GLU A 171 -31.56 7.81 -6.52
CA GLU A 171 -32.71 6.98 -6.13
C GLU A 171 -33.28 6.27 -7.36
N GLY A 172 -33.58 4.97 -7.22
CA GLY A 172 -34.15 4.14 -8.30
C GLY A 172 -33.11 3.46 -9.20
N GLU A 173 -31.83 3.84 -9.13
CA GLU A 173 -30.76 3.25 -9.94
C GLU A 173 -30.03 2.10 -9.21
N ILE A 174 -29.52 1.14 -10.00
CA ILE A 174 -28.74 0.01 -9.46
C ILE A 174 -27.35 0.52 -9.05
N PRO A 175 -26.88 0.26 -7.81
CA PRO A 175 -25.62 0.79 -7.31
C PRO A 175 -24.41 -0.02 -7.78
N TYR A 176 -24.14 -0.03 -9.09
CA TYR A 176 -23.04 -0.80 -9.71
C TYR A 176 -21.67 -0.49 -9.09
N THR A 177 -21.39 0.78 -8.82
CA THR A 177 -20.15 1.20 -8.13
C THR A 177 -19.96 0.49 -6.79
N ASN A 178 -21.02 0.37 -5.99
CA ASN A 178 -20.95 -0.30 -4.70
C ASN A 178 -20.57 -1.78 -4.86
N TYR A 179 -21.13 -2.46 -5.88
CA TYR A 179 -20.78 -3.84 -6.18
C TYR A 179 -19.33 -3.99 -6.65
N MET A 180 -18.80 -3.05 -7.43
CA MET A 180 -17.40 -3.08 -7.86
C MET A 180 -16.42 -2.92 -6.69
N ILE A 181 -16.71 -2.01 -5.76
CA ILE A 181 -15.90 -1.79 -4.55
C ILE A 181 -15.86 -3.08 -3.71
N ILE A 182 -17.04 -3.65 -3.45
CA ILE A 182 -17.20 -4.89 -2.70
C ILE A 182 -16.49 -6.05 -3.41
N ALA A 183 -16.62 -6.16 -4.74
CA ALA A 183 -16.02 -7.25 -5.50
C ALA A 183 -14.49 -7.26 -5.39
N HIS A 184 -13.83 -6.10 -5.51
CA HIS A 184 -12.38 -6.01 -5.34
C HIS A 184 -11.95 -6.39 -3.91
N GLY A 185 -12.65 -5.88 -2.90
CA GLY A 185 -12.36 -6.17 -1.49
C GLY A 185 -12.55 -7.65 -1.14
N ILE A 186 -13.68 -8.25 -1.49
CA ILE A 186 -13.96 -9.67 -1.25
C ILE A 186 -12.96 -10.55 -1.99
N THR A 187 -12.63 -10.25 -3.24
CA THR A 187 -11.66 -11.03 -4.01
C THR A 187 -10.29 -11.02 -3.31
N SER A 188 -9.84 -9.85 -2.88
CA SER A 188 -8.58 -9.70 -2.15
C SER A 188 -8.57 -10.47 -0.82
N LEU A 189 -9.66 -10.39 -0.06
CA LEU A 189 -9.83 -11.12 1.20
C LEU A 189 -9.81 -12.65 0.99
N VAL A 190 -10.65 -13.16 0.09
CA VAL A 190 -10.81 -14.61 -0.14
C VAL A 190 -9.49 -15.24 -0.58
N VAL A 191 -8.79 -14.62 -1.55
CA VAL A 191 -7.50 -15.14 -2.02
C VAL A 191 -6.46 -15.08 -0.90
N SER A 192 -6.39 -13.98 -0.15
CA SER A 192 -5.43 -13.83 0.95
C SER A 192 -5.65 -14.85 2.05
N VAL A 193 -6.91 -15.07 2.47
CA VAL A 193 -7.27 -16.08 3.48
C VAL A 193 -6.88 -17.48 3.03
N PHE A 194 -7.18 -17.83 1.78
CA PHE A 194 -6.79 -19.12 1.21
C PHE A 194 -5.26 -19.31 1.20
N CYS A 195 -4.53 -18.34 0.65
CA CYS A 195 -3.08 -18.41 0.52
C CYS A 195 -2.38 -18.47 1.88
N TYR A 196 -2.70 -17.54 2.79
CA TYR A 196 -2.08 -17.52 4.12
C TYR A 196 -2.49 -18.74 4.95
N GLY A 197 -3.75 -19.18 4.88
CA GLY A 197 -4.21 -20.40 5.54
C GLY A 197 -3.41 -21.63 5.11
N ALA A 198 -3.20 -21.81 3.80
CA ALA A 198 -2.42 -22.92 3.27
C ALA A 198 -0.92 -22.86 3.63
N ILE A 199 -0.35 -21.65 3.75
CA ILE A 199 1.03 -21.46 4.23
C ILE A 199 1.13 -21.84 5.70
N PHE A 200 0.21 -21.38 6.54
CA PHE A 200 0.18 -21.72 7.96
C PHE A 200 0.05 -23.22 8.20
N GLN A 201 -0.80 -23.91 7.43
CA GLN A 201 -0.90 -25.38 7.46
C GLN A 201 0.45 -26.04 7.19
N LYS A 202 1.18 -25.64 6.13
CA LYS A 202 2.52 -26.19 5.83
C LYS A 202 3.53 -25.93 6.93
N ILE A 203 3.54 -24.72 7.50
CA ILE A 203 4.47 -24.38 8.59
C ILE A 203 4.17 -25.26 9.81
N ARG A 204 2.88 -25.49 10.12
CA ARG A 204 2.46 -26.34 11.23
C ARG A 204 2.86 -27.80 11.00
N GLU A 205 2.59 -28.36 9.82
CA GLU A 205 3.00 -29.71 9.42
C GLU A 205 4.52 -29.90 9.58
N ALA A 206 5.31 -28.96 9.05
CA ALA A 206 6.76 -28.99 9.15
C ALA A 206 7.27 -28.86 10.61
N SER A 207 6.57 -28.10 11.46
CA SER A 207 6.94 -27.96 12.87
C SER A 207 6.60 -29.20 13.72
N SER A 208 5.55 -29.94 13.33
CA SER A 208 5.10 -31.16 14.02
C SER A 208 5.92 -32.40 13.65
N SER A 209 6.54 -32.41 12.47
CA SER A 209 7.51 -33.43 12.08
C SER A 209 8.83 -33.15 12.79
N MET A 210 9.00 -33.69 14.01
CA MET A 210 10.25 -33.68 14.78
C MET A 210 11.37 -34.31 13.96
N GLY A 211 12.09 -33.49 13.20
CA GLY A 211 13.21 -33.96 12.41
C GLY A 211 13.69 -32.92 11.42
N SER A 212 14.79 -32.26 11.81
CA SER A 212 15.78 -31.68 10.88
C SER A 212 15.30 -30.34 10.25
N ILE A 213 16.05 -29.26 10.06
CA ILE A 213 17.47 -28.96 9.90
C ILE A 213 17.58 -27.45 10.09
N THR A 214 18.71 -26.97 10.62
CA THR A 214 19.27 -25.63 10.44
C THR A 214 18.52 -24.81 9.38
N SER A 215 17.56 -23.98 9.78
CA SER A 215 16.73 -23.27 8.79
C SER A 215 17.66 -22.49 7.86
N ASN A 216 17.66 -22.83 6.57
CA ASN A 216 18.47 -22.13 5.58
C ASN A 216 18.20 -20.62 5.70
N SER A 217 19.24 -19.79 5.56
CA SER A 217 19.12 -18.33 5.64
C SER A 217 17.99 -17.77 4.75
N ARG A 218 17.78 -18.41 3.60
CA ARG A 218 16.68 -18.13 2.67
C ARG A 218 15.28 -18.39 3.24
N GLN A 219 15.07 -19.51 3.93
CA GLN A 219 13.77 -19.83 4.55
C GLN A 219 13.43 -18.83 5.67
N LYS A 220 14.43 -18.44 6.47
CA LYS A 220 14.28 -17.36 7.47
C LYS A 220 13.90 -16.03 6.83
N GLN A 221 14.45 -15.74 5.66
CA GLN A 221 14.13 -14.52 4.91
C GLN A 221 12.71 -14.59 4.33
N ASP A 222 12.29 -15.72 3.76
CA ASP A 222 10.94 -15.89 3.22
C ASP A 222 9.85 -15.79 4.31
N ILE A 223 10.11 -16.29 5.51
CA ILE A 223 9.21 -16.12 6.68
C ILE A 223 9.12 -14.65 7.10
N LYS A 224 10.22 -13.89 7.04
CA LYS A 224 10.16 -12.45 7.35
C LYS A 224 9.31 -11.70 6.34
N TYR A 225 9.47 -11.97 5.05
CA TYR A 225 8.62 -11.37 4.01
C TYR A 225 7.15 -11.79 4.16
N LEU A 226 6.88 -13.03 4.54
CA LEU A 226 5.54 -13.50 4.87
C LEU A 226 4.91 -12.69 6.00
N ILE A 227 5.62 -12.50 7.13
CA ILE A 227 5.10 -11.73 8.26
C ILE A 227 4.86 -10.27 7.86
N GLN A 228 5.76 -9.67 7.08
CA GLN A 228 5.59 -8.32 6.57
C GLN A 228 4.31 -8.20 5.75
N PHE A 229 4.14 -9.05 4.73
CA PHE A 229 2.96 -9.01 3.87
C PHE A 229 1.66 -9.34 4.63
N LEU A 230 1.70 -10.26 5.60
CA LEU A 230 0.54 -10.57 6.43
C LEU A 230 0.09 -9.37 7.27
N LEU A 231 1.03 -8.65 7.90
CA LEU A 231 0.72 -7.45 8.66
C LEU A 231 0.13 -6.36 7.78
N ILE A 232 0.70 -6.17 6.58
CA ILE A 232 0.17 -5.24 5.56
C ILE A 232 -1.26 -5.62 5.17
N SER A 233 -1.53 -6.90 4.89
CA SER A 233 -2.88 -7.38 4.56
C SER A 233 -3.89 -7.17 5.69
N LEU A 234 -3.46 -7.29 6.95
CA LEU A 234 -4.34 -7.08 8.10
C LEU A 234 -4.83 -5.63 8.19
N PHE A 235 -3.93 -4.65 8.04
CA PHE A 235 -4.30 -3.23 8.05
C PHE A 235 -5.25 -2.89 6.89
N PHE A 236 -4.99 -3.41 5.70
CA PHE A 236 -5.86 -3.23 4.54
C PHE A 236 -7.28 -3.78 4.80
N VAL A 237 -7.39 -5.03 5.27
CA VAL A 237 -8.70 -5.64 5.57
C VAL A 237 -9.43 -4.87 6.66
N MET A 238 -8.74 -4.41 7.71
CA MET A 238 -9.37 -3.57 8.74
C MET A 238 -9.92 -2.27 8.15
N SER A 239 -9.13 -1.55 7.35
CA SER A 239 -9.59 -0.32 6.70
C SER A 239 -10.80 -0.58 5.79
N TRP A 240 -10.75 -1.62 4.95
CA TRP A 240 -11.86 -2.01 4.07
C TRP A 240 -13.13 -2.39 4.84
N MET A 241 -13.02 -3.17 5.91
CA MET A 241 -14.17 -3.56 6.73
C MET A 241 -14.82 -2.34 7.38
N LEU A 242 -14.04 -1.33 7.80
CA LEU A 242 -14.61 -0.08 8.32
C LEU A 242 -15.24 0.79 7.22
N PHE A 243 -14.69 0.83 6.01
CA PHE A 243 -15.36 1.46 4.85
C PHE A 243 -16.78 0.94 4.66
N GLU A 244 -16.97 -0.37 4.83
CA GLU A 244 -18.27 -1.00 4.71
C GLU A 244 -19.14 -0.82 5.95
N ILE A 245 -18.60 -1.03 7.14
CA ILE A 245 -19.41 -1.07 8.37
C ILE A 245 -19.79 0.34 8.85
N CYS A 246 -18.87 1.31 8.81
CA CYS A 246 -19.09 2.63 9.40
C CYS A 246 -20.33 3.36 8.85
N PRO A 247 -20.59 3.41 7.53
CA PRO A 247 -21.79 4.06 7.00
C PRO A 247 -23.11 3.45 7.49
N ARG A 248 -23.09 2.21 8.00
CA ARG A 248 -24.27 1.50 8.53
C ARG A 248 -24.46 1.70 10.04
N VAL A 249 -23.38 2.01 10.76
CA VAL A 249 -23.34 2.09 12.23
C VAL A 249 -23.34 3.53 12.73
N VAL A 250 -22.67 4.45 12.03
CA VAL A 250 -22.54 5.84 12.47
C VAL A 250 -23.87 6.58 12.28
N PRO A 251 -24.47 7.13 13.34
CA PRO A 251 -25.69 7.92 13.23
C PRO A 251 -25.47 9.19 12.41
N LYS A 252 -26.47 9.58 11.62
CA LYS A 252 -26.45 10.84 10.84
C LYS A 252 -26.26 12.10 11.71
N SER A 253 -26.59 12.03 13.00
CA SER A 253 -26.44 13.12 13.96
C SER A 253 -25.01 13.38 14.41
N THR A 254 -24.07 12.46 14.13
CA THR A 254 -22.66 12.55 14.56
C THR A 254 -21.72 12.13 13.42
N PRO A 255 -21.70 12.87 12.30
CA PRO A 255 -20.89 12.54 11.12
C PRO A 255 -19.38 12.53 11.42
N GLU A 256 -18.93 13.23 12.48
CA GLU A 256 -17.52 13.32 12.86
C GLU A 256 -16.89 11.95 13.16
N TRP A 257 -17.67 10.96 13.61
CA TRP A 257 -17.16 9.60 13.82
C TRP A 257 -16.77 8.89 12.52
N SER A 258 -17.34 9.29 11.38
CA SER A 258 -17.01 8.70 10.08
C SER A 258 -15.59 9.04 9.63
N ILE A 259 -14.94 10.04 10.24
CA ILE A 259 -13.55 10.41 9.91
C ILE A 259 -12.55 9.33 10.31
N CYS A 260 -12.94 8.41 11.21
CA CYS A 260 -12.12 7.27 11.60
C CYS A 260 -11.71 6.40 10.40
N ILE A 261 -12.53 6.34 9.35
CA ILE A 261 -12.21 5.62 8.11
C ILE A 261 -10.96 6.22 7.46
N ALA A 262 -10.90 7.54 7.33
CA ALA A 262 -9.74 8.24 6.77
C ALA A 262 -8.47 8.07 7.61
N PHE A 263 -8.59 8.10 8.94
CA PHE A 263 -7.45 7.80 9.81
C PHE A 263 -6.92 6.39 9.62
N LEU A 264 -7.79 5.40 9.40
CA LEU A 264 -7.37 4.03 9.12
C LEU A 264 -6.73 3.87 7.75
N VAL A 265 -7.20 4.60 6.74
CA VAL A 265 -6.50 4.69 5.45
C VAL A 265 -5.08 5.21 5.65
N VAL A 266 -4.92 6.34 6.37
CA VAL A 266 -3.59 6.89 6.66
C VAL A 266 -2.74 5.90 7.45
N LEU A 267 -3.31 5.21 8.44
CA LEU A 267 -2.61 4.18 9.19
C LEU A 267 -2.16 3.05 8.28
N ASN A 268 -3.04 2.49 7.45
CA ASN A 268 -2.71 1.43 6.48
C ASN A 268 -1.53 1.82 5.58
N CYS A 269 -1.63 2.99 4.94
CA CYS A 269 -0.56 3.50 4.06
C CYS A 269 0.74 3.83 4.81
N SER A 270 0.67 4.14 6.12
CA SER A 270 1.86 4.38 6.96
C SER A 270 2.49 3.10 7.50
N SER A 271 1.67 2.06 7.76
CA SER A 271 2.11 0.79 8.32
C SER A 271 3.08 0.09 7.38
N ASN A 272 2.81 0.13 6.08
CA ASN A 272 3.69 -0.41 5.05
C ASN A 272 5.09 0.18 5.18
N ALA A 273 5.18 1.51 5.25
CA ALA A 273 6.45 2.19 5.36
C ALA A 273 7.17 1.94 6.68
N PHE A 274 6.41 1.95 7.78
CA PHE A 274 6.92 1.64 9.10
C PHE A 274 7.51 0.23 9.17
N ILE A 275 6.84 -0.77 8.59
CA ILE A 275 7.30 -2.16 8.53
C ILE A 275 8.63 -2.25 7.75
N TYR A 276 8.77 -1.57 6.62
CA TYR A 276 10.04 -1.56 5.87
C TYR A 276 11.16 -0.90 6.67
N LEU A 277 10.88 0.21 7.36
CA LEU A 277 11.88 0.93 8.15
C LEU A 277 12.33 0.16 9.40
N THR A 278 11.45 -0.60 10.04
CA THR A 278 11.72 -1.24 11.34
C THR A 278 12.12 -2.72 11.21
N ALA A 279 11.49 -3.46 10.28
CA ALA A 279 11.64 -4.91 10.18
C ALA A 279 12.51 -5.35 8.99
N ASN A 280 12.71 -4.52 7.96
CA ASN A 280 13.50 -4.88 6.78
C ASN A 280 14.97 -4.41 6.88
N LYS A 281 15.87 -5.33 7.27
CA LYS A 281 17.30 -5.05 7.40
C LYS A 281 17.98 -4.63 6.09
N GLU A 282 17.50 -5.09 4.93
CA GLU A 282 18.08 -4.72 3.64
C GLU A 282 17.76 -3.27 3.28
N VAL A 283 16.51 -2.84 3.51
CA VAL A 283 16.09 -1.45 3.37
C VAL A 283 16.87 -0.56 4.35
N GLN A 284 16.96 -0.95 5.62
CA GLN A 284 17.76 -0.21 6.62
C GLN A 284 19.23 -0.09 6.22
N LYS A 285 19.84 -1.16 5.71
CA LYS A 285 21.22 -1.13 5.24
C LYS A 285 21.38 -0.22 4.02
N SER A 286 20.45 -0.32 3.05
CA SER A 286 20.46 0.54 1.85
C SER A 286 20.33 2.03 2.22
N LEU A 287 19.46 2.35 3.19
CA LEU A 287 19.33 3.71 3.73
C LEU A 287 20.64 4.18 4.38
N LYS A 288 21.22 3.38 5.28
CA LYS A 288 22.50 3.73 5.93
C LYS A 288 23.61 4.00 4.92
N THR A 289 23.73 3.18 3.87
CA THR A 289 24.74 3.39 2.83
C THR A 289 24.50 4.66 2.01
N MET A 290 23.24 5.06 1.78
CA MET A 290 22.92 6.29 1.04
C MET A 290 23.15 7.55 1.88
N TYR A 291 22.75 7.56 3.15
CA TYR A 291 22.90 8.73 4.03
C TYR A 291 24.30 8.86 4.65
N TYR A 292 24.98 7.72 4.86
CA TYR A 292 26.36 7.66 5.36
C TYR A 292 27.20 6.81 4.41
N PRO A 293 27.59 7.34 3.24
CA PRO A 293 28.49 6.66 2.35
C PRO A 293 29.80 6.39 3.10
N THR A 294 30.08 5.13 3.37
CA THR A 294 31.33 4.73 4.01
C THR A 294 32.44 5.13 3.07
N LYS A 295 33.31 6.08 3.47
CA LYS A 295 34.51 6.41 2.70
C LYS A 295 35.35 5.13 2.62
N THR A 296 35.36 4.48 1.48
CA THR A 296 36.29 3.40 1.20
C THR A 296 37.68 4.03 1.15
N THR A 297 38.45 3.91 2.23
CA THR A 297 39.87 4.21 2.21
C THR A 297 40.52 3.17 1.31
N THR A 298 40.70 3.50 0.02
CA THR A 298 41.63 2.77 -0.85
C THR A 298 43.02 2.92 -0.25
N SER A 299 43.43 1.95 0.55
CA SER A 299 44.82 1.73 0.88
C SER A 299 45.53 1.37 -0.42
N VAL A 300 46.17 2.36 -1.04
CA VAL A 300 47.17 2.12 -2.08
C VAL A 300 48.29 1.34 -1.40
N THR A 301 48.34 0.04 -1.63
CA THR A 301 49.51 -0.78 -1.27
C THR A 301 50.63 -0.34 -2.21
N PRO A 302 51.77 0.17 -1.71
CA PRO A 302 52.90 0.48 -2.58
C PRO A 302 53.36 -0.82 -3.24
N ALA A 303 53.50 -0.81 -4.56
CA ALA A 303 54.04 -1.92 -5.32
C ALA A 303 55.42 -2.31 -4.75
N HIS A 304 55.58 -3.57 -4.35
CA HIS A 304 56.89 -4.14 -4.10
C HIS A 304 57.68 -4.13 -5.40
N ALA A 305 58.84 -3.46 -5.38
CA ALA A 305 59.81 -3.49 -6.45
C ALA A 305 60.33 -4.93 -6.64
N PRO A 306 60.47 -5.45 -7.87
CA PRO A 306 61.07 -6.75 -8.09
C PRO A 306 62.58 -6.67 -7.82
N ASN A 307 63.06 -7.57 -6.95
CA ASN A 307 64.48 -7.81 -6.76
C ASN A 307 65.09 -8.27 -8.09
N MET A 308 66.05 -7.50 -8.58
CA MET A 308 66.90 -7.84 -9.71
C MET A 308 67.97 -8.82 -9.20
N GLU A 309 67.77 -10.12 -9.42
CA GLU A 309 68.84 -11.11 -9.29
C GLU A 309 69.71 -11.06 -10.55
N LEU A 310 70.99 -10.74 -10.36
CA LEU A 310 72.04 -10.94 -11.34
C LEU A 310 72.25 -12.45 -11.54
N PHE A 311 72.06 -12.94 -12.76
CA PHE A 311 72.93 -13.91 -13.44
C PHE A 311 72.80 -13.73 -14.96
#